data_AF-A0A950BJY6-F1
#
_entry.id   AF-A0A950BJY6-F1
#
_cell.length_a   1.000
_cell.length_b   1.000
_cell.length_c   1.000
_cell.angle_alpha   90.00
_cell.angle_beta   90.00
_cell.angle_gamma   90.00
#
_symmetry.space_group_name_H-M   'P 1'
#
loop_
_entity.id
_entity.type
_entity.pdbx_description
1 polymer ?
#
loop_
_entity_poly.entity_id
_entity_poly.type
_entity_poly.pdbx_seq_one_letter_code
_entity_poly.pdbx_strand_id
1 'polypeptide(L)'
;MATPNAARFLGPAQWRTLVALCECVIAQPPHGTPAAQDANGPARVPVAALVDGKLLENRGDGYRDSRLPPLREAWSIGLAALDAESEREARVPFADLDGARRHALIERMQRGELHSRAWQGMPCDVFFAKRALHDICAAFYSHPAAWSAIGFGGPANPRGYVRLVADRRDPWEGMEASDESDAAQDAARRGNDHVR
;
A
#
# COMPACT_ATOMS: atom_id res chain seq x y z
N MET A 1 -14.36 2.63 14.13
CA MET A 1 -13.57 3.85 14.42
C MET A 1 -12.67 4.11 13.23
N ALA A 2 -12.78 5.27 12.59
CA ALA A 2 -11.91 5.62 11.45
C ALA A 2 -10.49 5.89 11.96
N THR A 3 -9.48 5.22 11.39
CA THR A 3 -8.06 5.52 11.68
C THR A 3 -7.75 6.93 11.16
N PRO A 4 -7.36 7.89 12.03
CA PRO A 4 -6.96 9.22 11.57
C PRO A 4 -5.77 9.10 10.62
N ASN A 5 -5.82 9.77 9.47
CA ASN A 5 -4.73 9.76 8.50
C ASN A 5 -3.59 10.72 8.91
N ALA A 6 -2.96 10.43 10.05
CA ALA A 6 -1.90 11.25 10.64
C ALA A 6 -0.87 10.38 11.37
N ALA A 7 0.37 10.86 11.43
CA ALA A 7 1.42 10.22 12.20
C ALA A 7 1.15 10.31 13.71
N ARG A 8 1.45 9.23 14.42
CA ARG A 8 1.40 9.13 15.88
C ARG A 8 2.74 8.69 16.46
N PHE A 9 3.56 7.97 15.68
CA PHE A 9 4.90 7.55 16.07
C PHE A 9 6.00 8.28 15.30
N LEU A 10 5.88 8.37 13.98
CA LEU A 10 6.89 8.97 13.11
C LEU A 10 6.93 10.50 13.22
N GLY A 11 8.13 11.06 13.07
CA GLY A 11 8.31 12.50 12.94
C GLY A 11 7.82 13.03 11.58
N PRO A 12 7.68 14.37 11.40
CA PRO A 12 7.08 14.96 10.20
C PRO A 12 7.77 14.57 8.88
N ALA A 13 9.11 14.54 8.84
CA ALA A 13 9.86 14.15 7.64
C ALA A 13 9.63 12.68 7.28
N GLN A 14 9.82 11.78 8.25
CA GLN A 14 9.59 10.35 8.07
C GLN A 14 8.15 10.02 7.66
N TRP A 15 7.17 10.74 8.22
CA TRP A 15 5.77 10.58 7.84
C TRP A 15 5.53 10.92 6.36
N ARG A 16 6.06 12.05 5.89
CA ARG A 16 5.94 12.44 4.48
C ARG A 16 6.57 11.40 3.55
N THR A 17 7.74 10.90 3.92
CA THR A 17 8.47 9.87 3.16
C THR A 17 7.70 8.55 3.14
N LEU A 18 7.10 8.15 4.27
CA LEU A 18 6.23 6.98 4.34
C LEU A 18 4.99 7.13 3.44
N VAL A 19 4.32 8.28 3.48
CA VAL A 19 3.15 8.56 2.60
C VAL A 19 3.54 8.41 1.14
N ALA A 20 4.63 9.07 0.72
CA ALA A 20 5.12 8.98 -0.66
C ALA A 20 5.54 7.55 -1.06
N LEU A 21 6.14 6.79 -0.14
CA LEU A 21 6.50 5.39 -0.36
C LEU A 21 5.25 4.51 -0.53
N CYS A 22 4.23 4.70 0.30
CA CYS A 22 2.96 3.97 0.18
C CYS A 22 2.28 4.23 -1.18
N GLU A 23 2.31 5.48 -1.67
CA GLU A 23 1.77 5.84 -3.00
C GLU A 23 2.50 5.14 -4.16
N CYS A 24 3.81 4.89 -4.02
CA CYS A 24 4.57 4.15 -5.02
C CYS A 24 4.30 2.63 -4.99
N VAL A 25 3.99 2.07 -3.82
CA VAL A 25 3.80 0.62 -3.64
C VAL A 25 2.36 0.19 -3.92
N ILE A 26 1.37 0.96 -3.49
CA ILE A 26 -0.05 0.67 -3.70
C ILE A 26 -0.69 1.83 -4.45
N ALA A 27 -1.11 1.57 -5.69
CA ALA A 27 -1.93 2.52 -6.45
C ALA A 27 -3.31 2.66 -5.80
N GLN A 28 -3.73 3.90 -5.53
CA GLN A 28 -5.06 4.22 -5.01
C GLN A 28 -5.74 5.30 -5.86
N PRO A 29 -7.08 5.30 -5.98
CA PRO A 29 -7.83 6.27 -6.78
C PRO A 29 -7.52 7.71 -6.34
N PRO A 30 -7.39 8.73 -7.20
CA PRO A 30 -7.00 10.10 -6.83
C PRO A 30 -7.61 10.69 -5.54
N HIS A 31 -6.92 11.64 -4.90
CA HIS A 31 -7.50 12.33 -3.75
C HIS A 31 -8.80 13.04 -4.15
N GLY A 32 -9.83 12.92 -3.32
CA GLY A 32 -11.14 13.48 -3.62
C GLY A 32 -12.02 12.63 -4.54
N THR A 33 -11.55 11.46 -5.00
CA THR A 33 -12.44 10.46 -5.61
C THR A 33 -13.54 10.11 -4.60
N PRO A 34 -14.83 10.23 -4.97
CA PRO A 34 -15.93 9.80 -4.12
C PRO A 34 -15.81 8.32 -3.78
N ALA A 35 -16.30 7.93 -2.61
CA ALA A 35 -16.42 6.52 -2.28
C ALA A 35 -17.27 5.81 -3.33
N ALA A 36 -16.80 4.65 -3.80
CA ALA A 36 -17.53 3.84 -4.75
C ALA A 36 -18.78 3.25 -4.08
N GLN A 37 -19.93 3.87 -4.35
CA GLN A 37 -21.30 3.35 -4.14
C GLN A 37 -21.73 3.07 -2.69
N ASP A 38 -20.84 3.13 -1.69
CA ASP A 38 -21.18 3.11 -0.27
C ASP A 38 -21.07 4.51 0.34
N ALA A 39 -22.22 5.09 0.71
CA ALA A 39 -22.28 6.44 1.30
C ALA A 39 -21.52 6.61 2.64
N ASN A 40 -20.80 5.58 3.14
CA ASN A 40 -20.13 5.54 4.44
C ASN A 40 -18.69 4.98 4.44
N GLY A 41 -18.14 4.51 3.31
CA GLY A 41 -16.77 3.97 3.24
C GLY A 41 -15.74 5.01 2.79
N PRO A 42 -14.45 4.94 3.19
CA PRO A 42 -13.44 5.82 2.65
C PRO A 42 -12.99 5.33 1.27
N ALA A 43 -12.97 6.22 0.28
CA ALA A 43 -12.46 5.94 -1.08
C ALA A 43 -10.96 5.57 -1.12
N ARG A 44 -10.23 5.88 -0.04
CA ARG A 44 -8.81 5.59 0.14
C ARG A 44 -8.55 4.97 1.49
N VAL A 45 -7.66 3.99 1.52
CA VAL A 45 -7.15 3.39 2.75
C VAL A 45 -6.00 4.26 3.27
N PRO A 46 -6.00 4.67 4.56
CA PRO A 46 -4.90 5.44 5.16
C PRO A 46 -3.71 4.53 5.50
N VAL A 47 -3.07 3.96 4.46
CA VAL A 47 -2.04 2.91 4.60
C VAL A 47 -0.86 3.37 5.47
N ALA A 48 -0.37 4.59 5.25
CA ALA A 48 0.73 5.15 6.05
C ALA A 48 0.35 5.21 7.55
N ALA A 49 -0.90 5.55 7.89
CA ALA A 49 -1.34 5.62 9.29
C ALA A 49 -1.45 4.23 9.93
N LEU A 50 -1.83 3.21 9.15
CA LEU A 50 -1.87 1.82 9.60
C LEU A 50 -0.45 1.28 9.86
N VAL A 51 0.51 1.58 8.96
CA VAL A 51 1.92 1.25 9.17
C VAL A 51 2.48 1.98 10.39
N ASP A 52 2.25 3.29 10.51
CA ASP A 52 2.66 4.08 11.69
C ASP A 52 2.06 3.53 12.99
N GLY A 53 0.79 3.10 12.97
CA GLY A 53 0.15 2.41 14.09
C GLY A 53 0.88 1.11 14.49
N LYS A 54 1.29 0.29 13.52
CA LYS A 54 2.13 -0.90 13.77
C LYS A 54 3.46 -0.54 14.42
N LEU A 55 4.09 0.55 13.98
CA LEU A 55 5.34 1.06 14.57
C LEU A 55 5.12 1.57 16.00
N LEU A 56 4.02 2.30 16.23
CA LEU A 56 3.64 2.78 17.56
C LEU A 56 3.47 1.63 18.54
N GLU A 57 2.81 0.55 18.14
CA GLU A 57 2.61 -0.63 18.97
C GLU A 57 3.86 -1.51 19.08
N ASN A 58 4.85 -1.31 18.20
CA ASN A 58 6.04 -2.15 18.06
C ASN A 58 5.71 -3.63 17.86
N ARG A 59 4.60 -3.93 17.18
CA ARG A 59 4.13 -5.30 17.00
C ARG A 59 4.94 -6.00 15.91
N GLY A 60 5.90 -6.82 16.31
CA GLY A 60 6.69 -7.64 15.39
C GLY A 60 5.91 -8.80 14.78
N ASP A 61 6.44 -9.37 13.69
CA ASP A 61 5.77 -10.45 12.93
C ASP A 61 6.05 -11.86 13.47
N GLY A 62 6.80 -11.99 14.56
CA GLY A 62 7.30 -13.29 15.06
C GLY A 62 8.46 -13.88 14.25
N TYR A 63 8.76 -13.31 13.08
CA TYR A 63 9.92 -13.63 12.25
C TYR A 63 10.61 -12.33 11.78
N ARG A 64 11.94 -12.37 11.63
CA ARG A 64 12.76 -11.26 11.10
C ARG A 64 13.96 -11.82 10.35
N ASP A 65 14.20 -11.32 9.15
CA ASP A 65 15.45 -11.61 8.41
C ASP A 65 16.66 -11.14 9.23
N SER A 66 17.71 -11.96 9.34
CA SER A 66 18.86 -11.69 10.20
C SER A 66 19.65 -10.44 9.80
N ARG A 67 19.52 -9.98 8.54
CA ARG A 67 20.17 -8.77 8.03
C ARG A 67 19.42 -7.49 8.39
N LEU A 68 18.22 -7.60 8.96
CA LEU A 68 17.41 -6.46 9.35
C LEU A 68 17.49 -6.19 10.87
N PRO A 69 17.60 -4.92 11.28
CA PRO A 69 17.41 -4.54 12.66
C PRO A 69 15.93 -4.71 13.10
N PRO A 70 15.61 -4.56 14.39
CA PRO A 70 14.24 -4.57 14.89
C PRO A 70 13.30 -3.61 14.13
N LEU A 71 12.00 -3.90 14.15
CA LEU A 71 10.96 -3.25 13.33
C LEU A 71 11.09 -1.72 13.24
N ARG A 72 11.07 -1.02 14.39
CA ARG A 72 11.14 0.44 14.44
C ARG A 72 12.45 0.99 13.89
N GLU A 73 13.55 0.33 14.19
CA GLU A 73 14.88 0.73 13.75
C GLU A 73 15.01 0.56 12.23
N ALA A 74 14.56 -0.58 11.69
CA ALA A 74 14.56 -0.81 10.24
C ALA A 74 13.76 0.26 9.49
N TRP A 75 12.56 0.61 9.99
CA TRP A 75 11.75 1.67 9.39
C TRP A 75 12.37 3.06 9.53
N SER A 76 12.94 3.38 10.70
CA SER A 76 13.62 4.66 10.91
C SER A 76 14.83 4.83 9.98
N ILE A 77 15.65 3.79 9.84
CA ILE A 77 16.82 3.77 8.95
C ILE A 77 16.36 3.87 7.49
N GLY A 78 15.40 3.04 7.06
CA GLY A 78 14.96 3.00 5.67
C GLY A 78 14.34 4.31 5.19
N LEU A 79 13.47 4.94 6.01
CA LEU A 79 12.86 6.23 5.66
C LEU A 79 13.91 7.35 5.59
N ALA A 80 14.82 7.43 6.57
CA ALA A 80 15.90 8.41 6.55
C ALA A 80 16.87 8.19 5.38
N ALA A 81 17.12 6.93 5.01
CA ALA A 81 17.98 6.61 3.89
C ALA A 81 17.36 7.00 2.55
N LEU A 82 16.07 6.76 2.32
CA LEU A 82 15.36 7.22 1.11
C LEU A 82 15.45 8.74 0.93
N ASP A 83 15.23 9.50 2.00
CA ASP A 83 15.40 10.96 1.96
C ASP A 83 16.86 11.34 1.64
N ALA A 84 17.84 10.71 2.28
CA ALA A 84 19.25 11.00 2.01
C ALA A 84 19.68 10.67 0.56
N GLU A 85 19.13 9.61 -0.04
CA GLU A 85 19.35 9.24 -1.44
C GLU A 85 18.77 10.30 -2.38
N SER A 86 17.52 10.72 -2.12
CA SER A 86 16.85 11.78 -2.87
C SER A 86 17.57 13.13 -2.76
N GLU A 87 17.95 13.53 -1.54
CA GLU A 87 18.66 14.79 -1.32
C GLU A 87 20.04 14.82 -2.00
N ARG A 88 20.72 13.67 -2.10
CA ARG A 88 22.00 13.57 -2.81
C ARG A 88 21.84 13.75 -4.32
N GLU A 89 20.79 13.17 -4.90
CA GLU A 89 20.61 13.13 -6.37
C GLU A 89 19.79 14.30 -6.91
N ALA A 90 18.91 14.88 -6.09
CA ALA A 90 17.93 15.87 -6.51
C ALA A 90 17.86 17.10 -5.61
N ARG A 91 18.59 17.13 -4.48
CA ARG A 91 18.59 18.23 -3.50
C ARG A 91 17.21 18.54 -2.89
N VAL A 92 16.30 17.57 -2.95
CA VAL A 92 14.97 17.64 -2.35
C VAL A 92 14.66 16.34 -1.60
N PRO A 93 13.79 16.38 -0.56
CA PRO A 93 13.32 15.18 0.13
C PRO A 93 12.63 14.20 -0.83
N PHE A 94 12.59 12.92 -0.47
CA PHE A 94 11.98 11.88 -1.30
C PHE A 94 10.50 12.17 -1.61
N ALA A 95 9.77 12.70 -0.62
CA ALA A 95 8.37 13.07 -0.77
C ALA A 95 8.13 14.24 -1.75
N ASP A 96 9.15 15.03 -2.06
CA ASP A 96 9.09 16.18 -2.96
C ASP A 96 9.56 15.86 -4.39
N LEU A 97 10.00 14.62 -4.64
CA LEU A 97 10.30 14.16 -6.00
C LEU A 97 9.02 14.01 -6.83
N ASP A 98 9.14 14.28 -8.13
CA ASP A 98 8.10 13.91 -9.08
C ASP A 98 7.88 12.38 -9.12
N GLY A 99 6.72 11.94 -9.61
CA GLY A 99 6.33 10.54 -9.57
C GLY A 99 7.29 9.61 -10.34
N ALA A 100 7.87 10.06 -11.45
CA ALA A 100 8.79 9.23 -12.23
C ALA A 100 10.11 9.02 -11.48
N ARG A 101 10.66 10.09 -10.87
CA ARG A 101 11.88 10.01 -10.07
C ARG A 101 11.67 9.23 -8.78
N ARG A 102 10.51 9.35 -8.13
CA ARG A 102 10.15 8.50 -6.98
C ARG A 102 10.19 7.03 -7.36
N HIS A 103 9.48 6.63 -8.42
CA HIS A 103 9.46 5.23 -8.86
C HIS A 103 10.86 4.71 -9.23
N ALA A 104 11.64 5.47 -9.99
CA ALA A 104 13.00 5.07 -10.35
C ALA A 104 13.91 4.83 -9.12
N LEU A 105 13.77 5.63 -8.06
CA LEU A 105 14.51 5.44 -6.82
C LEU A 105 14.05 4.17 -6.08
N ILE A 106 12.73 3.89 -6.06
CA ILE A 106 12.20 2.64 -5.48
C ILE A 106 12.63 1.41 -6.29
N GLU A 107 12.67 1.47 -7.61
CA GLU A 107 13.18 0.38 -8.46
C GLU A 107 14.66 0.10 -8.23
N ARG A 108 15.46 1.15 -7.96
CA ARG A 108 16.86 0.99 -7.55
C ARG A 108 16.99 0.38 -6.15
N MET A 109 16.11 0.76 -5.21
CA MET A 109 16.05 0.14 -3.89
C MET A 109 15.76 -1.37 -4.02
N GLN A 110 14.79 -1.74 -4.86
CA GLN A 110 14.44 -3.14 -5.14
C GLN A 110 15.62 -3.96 -5.66
N ARG A 111 16.49 -3.35 -6.47
CA ARG A 111 17.69 -3.98 -7.06
C ARG A 111 18.92 -3.93 -6.15
N GLY A 112 18.83 -3.33 -4.96
CA GLY A 112 19.96 -3.22 -4.03
C GLY A 112 20.99 -2.14 -4.41
N GLU A 113 20.61 -1.16 -5.24
CA GLU A 113 21.52 -0.18 -5.85
C GLU A 113 21.57 1.17 -5.10
N LEU A 114 20.96 1.22 -3.91
CA LEU A 114 21.03 2.37 -3.01
C LEU A 114 22.14 2.12 -1.98
N HIS A 115 23.09 3.05 -1.91
CA HIS A 115 24.37 2.88 -1.21
C HIS A 115 24.69 4.04 -0.26
N SER A 116 23.71 4.91 0.06
CA SER A 116 23.87 5.96 1.05
C SER A 116 24.32 5.37 2.39
N ARG A 117 25.28 6.03 3.04
CA ARG A 117 25.69 5.69 4.42
C ARG A 117 24.52 5.72 5.42
N ALA A 118 23.44 6.42 5.09
CA ALA A 118 22.22 6.47 5.90
C ALA A 118 21.52 5.12 6.05
N TRP A 119 21.80 4.14 5.17
CA TRP A 119 21.34 2.76 5.33
C TRP A 119 22.02 2.03 6.50
N GLN A 120 23.14 2.54 7.04
CA GLN A 120 23.82 1.99 8.22
C GLN A 120 24.16 0.48 8.10
N GLY A 121 24.46 0.03 6.89
CA GLY A 121 24.75 -1.39 6.60
C GLY A 121 23.52 -2.27 6.41
N MET A 122 22.30 -1.75 6.59
CA MET A 122 21.06 -2.45 6.27
C MET A 122 20.89 -2.54 4.73
N PRO A 123 20.79 -3.73 4.13
CA PRO A 123 20.58 -3.85 2.69
C PRO A 123 19.21 -3.29 2.28
N CYS A 124 19.20 -2.41 1.30
CA CYS A 124 18.02 -1.65 0.90
C CYS A 124 16.97 -2.52 0.17
N ASP A 125 17.41 -3.51 -0.59
CA ASP A 125 16.59 -4.55 -1.23
C ASP A 125 15.89 -5.44 -0.21
N VAL A 126 16.61 -5.84 0.84
CA VAL A 126 16.07 -6.64 1.94
C VAL A 126 15.05 -5.83 2.74
N PHE A 127 15.36 -4.56 3.04
CA PHE A 127 14.40 -3.65 3.67
C PHE A 127 13.12 -3.52 2.83
N PHE A 128 13.25 -3.29 1.52
CA PHE A 128 12.10 -3.20 0.63
C PHE A 128 11.27 -4.48 0.65
N ALA A 129 11.89 -5.62 0.34
CA ALA A 129 11.17 -6.89 0.15
C ALA A 129 10.59 -7.43 1.45
N LYS A 130 11.32 -7.32 2.57
CA LYS A 130 10.95 -7.98 3.84
C LYS A 130 10.25 -7.06 4.83
N ARG A 131 10.35 -5.73 4.70
CA ARG A 131 9.66 -4.76 5.57
C ARG A 131 8.68 -3.90 4.79
N ALA A 132 9.17 -3.02 3.90
CA ALA A 132 8.34 -2.00 3.29
C ALA A 132 7.17 -2.61 2.50
N LEU A 133 7.46 -3.48 1.53
CA LEU A 133 6.44 -4.12 0.71
C LEU A 133 5.49 -4.96 1.57
N HIS A 134 6.02 -5.78 2.47
CA HIS A 134 5.24 -6.64 3.34
C HIS A 134 4.27 -5.85 4.23
N ASP A 135 4.79 -4.87 4.97
CA ASP A 135 3.99 -4.11 5.96
C ASP A 135 2.99 -3.18 5.27
N ILE A 136 3.35 -2.58 4.12
CA ILE A 136 2.44 -1.73 3.34
C ILE A 136 1.30 -2.55 2.73
N CYS A 137 1.61 -3.69 2.10
CA CYS A 137 0.59 -4.58 1.53
C CYS A 137 -0.31 -5.16 2.63
N ALA A 138 0.27 -5.63 3.74
CA ALA A 138 -0.49 -6.15 4.87
C ALA A 138 -1.41 -5.09 5.47
N ALA A 139 -0.94 -3.84 5.61
CA ALA A 139 -1.76 -2.73 6.06
C ALA A 139 -2.91 -2.46 5.09
N PHE A 140 -2.65 -2.38 3.78
CA PHE A 140 -3.70 -2.13 2.78
C PHE A 140 -4.76 -3.25 2.75
N TYR A 141 -4.33 -4.51 2.62
CA TYR A 141 -5.23 -5.66 2.55
C TYR A 141 -5.84 -6.09 3.90
N SER A 142 -5.54 -5.38 5.00
CA SER A 142 -6.27 -5.51 6.26
C SER A 142 -7.54 -4.64 6.32
N HIS A 143 -7.70 -3.70 5.38
CA HIS A 143 -8.78 -2.74 5.40
C HIS A 143 -9.97 -3.20 4.54
N PRO A 144 -11.22 -3.14 5.04
CA PRO A 144 -12.41 -3.59 4.28
C PRO A 144 -12.57 -2.95 2.90
N ALA A 145 -12.16 -1.69 2.74
CA ALA A 145 -12.20 -1.01 1.44
C ALA A 145 -11.29 -1.70 0.38
N ALA A 146 -10.16 -2.29 0.80
CA ALA A 146 -9.28 -3.03 -0.11
C ALA A 146 -9.91 -4.35 -0.54
N TRP A 147 -10.63 -5.03 0.37
CA TRP A 147 -11.40 -6.23 0.06
C TRP A 147 -12.46 -5.97 -1.00
N SER A 148 -13.24 -4.90 -0.81
CA SER A 148 -14.22 -4.44 -1.80
C SER A 148 -13.59 -4.18 -3.16
N ALA A 149 -12.41 -3.53 -3.20
CA ALA A 149 -11.73 -3.20 -4.45
C ALA A 149 -11.26 -4.44 -5.24
N ILE A 150 -11.00 -5.57 -4.57
CA ILE A 150 -10.60 -6.83 -5.22
C ILE A 150 -11.77 -7.81 -5.41
N GLY A 151 -13.01 -7.37 -5.20
CA GLY A 151 -14.19 -8.22 -5.30
C GLY A 151 -14.35 -9.23 -4.15
N PHE A 152 -13.58 -9.08 -3.08
CA PHE A 152 -13.75 -9.89 -1.87
C PHE A 152 -14.80 -9.23 -0.97
N GLY A 153 -15.96 -9.88 -0.79
CA GLY A 153 -17.07 -9.34 0.00
C GLY A 153 -16.76 -9.09 1.48
N GLY A 154 -15.68 -9.67 2.01
CA GLY A 154 -15.33 -9.59 3.43
C GLY A 154 -16.34 -10.34 4.33
N PRO A 155 -16.23 -10.23 5.66
CA PRO A 155 -17.29 -10.69 6.55
C PRO A 155 -18.60 -9.97 6.19
N ALA A 156 -19.75 -10.63 6.38
CA ALA A 156 -21.08 -10.24 5.89
C ALA A 156 -21.62 -8.84 6.33
N ASN A 157 -20.83 -7.96 6.94
CA ASN A 157 -21.22 -6.62 7.38
C ASN A 157 -20.20 -5.59 6.81
N PRO A 158 -20.62 -4.48 6.16
CA PRO A 158 -22.00 -3.97 6.02
C PRO A 158 -22.79 -4.46 4.80
N ARG A 159 -22.17 -5.21 3.87
CA ARG A 159 -22.80 -5.52 2.58
C ARG A 159 -23.75 -6.72 2.60
N GLY A 160 -23.59 -7.67 3.53
CA GLY A 160 -24.27 -8.97 3.45
C GLY A 160 -23.82 -9.76 2.21
N TYR A 161 -24.05 -11.08 2.22
CA TYR A 161 -24.10 -11.86 0.98
C TYR A 161 -25.58 -12.02 0.64
N VAL A 162 -26.06 -11.31 -0.37
CA VAL A 162 -27.50 -11.31 -0.69
C VAL A 162 -27.82 -12.45 -1.66
N ARG A 163 -26.86 -12.85 -2.49
CA ARG A 163 -26.98 -13.97 -3.42
C ARG A 163 -25.98 -15.07 -3.10
N LEU A 164 -26.45 -16.12 -2.42
CA LEU A 164 -25.66 -17.32 -2.07
C LEU A 164 -25.84 -18.49 -3.06
N VAL A 165 -26.47 -18.25 -4.21
CA VAL A 165 -26.77 -19.30 -5.20
C VAL A 165 -25.63 -19.38 -6.21
N ALA A 166 -25.26 -20.60 -6.62
CA ALA A 166 -24.24 -20.81 -7.64
C ALA A 166 -24.50 -19.96 -8.89
N ASP A 167 -23.44 -19.30 -9.39
CA ASP A 167 -23.44 -18.43 -10.58
C ASP A 167 -24.40 -17.22 -10.49
N ARG A 168 -24.78 -16.81 -9.29
CA ARG A 168 -25.48 -15.55 -9.03
C ARG A 168 -24.56 -14.57 -8.33
N ARG A 169 -24.24 -13.49 -9.04
CA ARG A 169 -23.44 -12.39 -8.53
C ARG A 169 -24.28 -11.34 -7.84
N ASP A 170 -23.79 -10.81 -6.74
CA ASP A 170 -24.31 -9.56 -6.20
C ASP A 170 -23.94 -8.39 -7.11
N PRO A 171 -24.73 -7.29 -7.13
CA PRO A 171 -24.51 -6.16 -8.05
C PRO A 171 -23.17 -5.43 -7.90
N TRP A 172 -22.36 -5.80 -6.90
CA TRP A 172 -21.02 -5.25 -6.66
C TRP A 172 -19.91 -6.26 -6.97
N GLU A 173 -20.23 -7.52 -7.27
CA GLU A 173 -19.25 -8.56 -7.57
C GLU A 173 -18.81 -8.50 -9.03
N GLY A 174 -17.50 -8.64 -9.24
CA GLY A 174 -16.90 -8.71 -10.57
C GLY A 174 -17.36 -9.93 -11.36
N MET A 175 -17.55 -9.73 -12.66
CA MET A 175 -17.64 -10.76 -13.68
C MET A 175 -16.25 -11.29 -14.00
N GLU A 176 -16.07 -12.60 -13.84
CA GLU A 176 -14.94 -13.32 -14.41
C GLU A 176 -15.16 -13.52 -15.91
N ALA A 177 -14.06 -13.56 -16.68
CA ALA A 177 -14.12 -13.98 -18.07
C ALA A 177 -14.46 -15.48 -18.13
N SER A 178 -15.35 -15.88 -19.02
CA SER A 178 -15.74 -17.28 -19.17
C SER A 178 -14.61 -18.18 -19.66
N ASP A 179 -13.64 -17.61 -20.36
CA ASP A 179 -12.44 -18.25 -20.89
C ASP A 179 -11.34 -17.20 -21.15
N GLU A 180 -10.18 -17.65 -21.67
CA GLU A 180 -9.03 -16.78 -21.95
C GLU A 180 -9.13 -15.99 -23.27
N SER A 181 -10.23 -16.11 -24.03
CA SER A 181 -10.38 -15.40 -25.30
C SER A 181 -10.51 -13.89 -25.09
N ASP A 182 -10.00 -13.10 -26.03
CA ASP A 182 -10.13 -11.64 -26.01
C ASP A 182 -11.60 -11.20 -25.92
N ALA A 183 -12.51 -11.94 -26.57
CA ALA A 183 -13.95 -11.67 -26.54
C ALA A 183 -14.54 -11.84 -25.14
N ALA A 184 -14.15 -12.90 -24.41
CA ALA A 184 -14.59 -13.14 -23.04
C ALA A 184 -13.98 -12.12 -22.06
N GLN A 185 -12.71 -11.76 -22.23
CA GLN A 185 -12.06 -10.72 -21.43
C GLN A 185 -12.73 -9.35 -21.63
N ASP A 186 -13.05 -8.99 -22.86
CA ASP A 186 -13.71 -7.72 -23.16
C ASP A 186 -15.17 -7.69 -22.69
N ALA A 187 -15.87 -8.82 -22.73
CA ALA A 187 -17.20 -8.94 -22.15
C ALA A 187 -17.16 -8.78 -20.62
N ALA A 188 -16.19 -9.40 -19.94
CA ALA A 188 -15.97 -9.22 -18.51
C ALA A 188 -15.61 -7.77 -18.16
N ARG A 189 -14.73 -7.11 -18.94
CA ARG A 189 -14.39 -5.69 -18.76
C ARG A 189 -15.62 -4.79 -18.83
N ARG A 190 -16.43 -4.90 -19.89
CA ARG A 190 -17.69 -4.15 -20.04
C ARG A 190 -18.68 -4.47 -18.92
N GLY A 191 -18.78 -5.75 -18.55
CA GLY A 191 -19.60 -6.21 -17.44
C GLY A 191 -19.19 -5.57 -16.12
N ASN A 192 -17.90 -5.29 -15.93
CA ASN A 192 -17.31 -4.75 -14.70
C ASN A 192 -17.21 -3.22 -14.66
N ASP A 193 -17.75 -2.50 -15.64
CA ASP A 193 -17.72 -1.03 -15.66
C ASP A 193 -18.37 -0.40 -14.41
N HIS A 194 -19.29 -1.14 -13.77
CA HIS A 194 -19.97 -0.73 -12.54
C HIS A 194 -19.20 -1.03 -11.24
N VAL A 195 -18.10 -1.80 -11.30
CA VAL A 195 -17.34 -2.31 -10.13
C VAL A 195 -16.23 -1.33 -9.68
N ARG A 196 -16.16 -0.13 -10.28
CA ARG A 196 -15.11 0.87 -10.01
C ARG A 196 -15.24 1.61 -8.68
#